data_AF-A0A0F9E9K1-F1
#
_entry.id   AF-A0A0F9E9K1-F1
#
_cell.length_a   1.000
_cell.length_b   1.000
_cell.length_c   1.000
_cell.angle_alpha   90.00
_cell.angle_beta   90.00
_cell.angle_gamma   90.00
#
_symmetry.space_group_name_H-M   'P 1'
#
loop_
_entity.id
_entity.type
_entity.pdbx_description
1 polymer ?
#
loop_
_entity_poly.entity_id
_entity_poly.type
_entity_poly.pdbx_seq_one_letter_code
_entity_poly.pdbx_strand_id
1 'polypeptide(L)'
;MKSKIDQAKFEEYLEEFGNEEEALDQLLRWKCLTDLYYLGADVLGLGRAKRMGDPLLDPKYHSWLATLLRKDEDALIKLSRGQLKTSWLLVLIVQDILRDPNERIHLYSITQDFVEGHLLLIKQHFETPLLNHLFPETVPPRPDWEKDIKNKLTLSRHKIQGQIVMGSQVEVYGVGNTITGRRATKQYFDDLIDKDTVRTPGRMESTRQWFSGAMPVLEPGGIRKMIGTPYHYQDLYYTIEKDEIFDNVYSR
;
A
#
# COMPACT_ATOMS: atom_id res chain seq x y z
N MET A 1 -14.02 -18.66 11.69
CA MET A 1 -12.61 -19.11 11.83
C MET A 1 -11.76 -18.07 12.55
N LYS A 2 -11.77 -16.79 12.12
CA LYS A 2 -11.04 -15.69 12.80
C LYS A 2 -11.31 -15.56 14.30
N SER A 3 -12.59 -15.60 14.74
CA SER A 3 -12.94 -15.46 16.16
C SER A 3 -12.32 -16.51 17.11
N LYS A 4 -12.00 -17.73 16.65
CA LYS A 4 -11.31 -18.72 17.52
C LYS A 4 -9.82 -18.46 17.63
N ILE A 5 -9.20 -17.96 16.56
CA ILE A 5 -7.78 -17.57 16.55
C ILE A 5 -7.59 -16.32 17.40
N ASP A 6 -8.48 -15.34 17.26
CA ASP A 6 -8.47 -14.12 18.06
C ASP A 6 -8.61 -14.44 19.56
N GLN A 7 -9.49 -15.38 19.94
CA GLN A 7 -9.61 -15.84 21.32
C GLN A 7 -8.34 -16.51 21.85
N ALA A 8 -7.77 -17.44 21.08
CA ALA A 8 -6.53 -18.10 21.48
C ALA A 8 -5.35 -17.13 21.62
N LYS A 9 -5.25 -16.14 20.71
CA LYS A 9 -4.23 -15.08 20.79
C LYS A 9 -4.45 -14.14 21.97
N PHE A 10 -5.71 -13.82 22.28
CA PHE A 10 -6.03 -13.02 23.46
C PHE A 10 -5.65 -13.75 24.76
N GLU A 11 -5.96 -15.04 24.86
CA GLU A 11 -5.58 -15.88 26.01
C GLU A 11 -4.05 -15.96 26.15
N GLU A 12 -3.32 -16.16 25.05
CA GLU A 12 -1.85 -16.13 25.01
C GLU A 12 -1.28 -14.79 25.54
N TYR A 13 -1.80 -13.66 25.09
CA TYR A 13 -1.37 -12.35 25.58
C TYR A 13 -1.81 -12.07 27.02
N LEU A 14 -2.99 -12.54 27.44
CA LEU A 14 -3.43 -12.39 28.82
C LEU A 14 -2.53 -13.17 29.78
N GLU A 15 -2.09 -14.37 29.39
CA GLU A 15 -1.11 -15.14 30.15
C GLU A 15 0.28 -14.46 30.18
N GLU A 16 0.72 -13.84 29.09
CA GLU A 16 2.02 -13.18 28.98
C GLU A 16 2.07 -11.86 29.78
N PHE A 17 1.06 -11.00 29.64
CA PHE A 17 1.07 -9.65 30.20
C PHE A 17 0.33 -9.52 31.54
N GLY A 18 -0.55 -10.47 31.88
CA GLY A 18 -1.30 -10.49 33.13
C GLY A 18 -2.30 -9.34 33.30
N ASN A 19 -2.58 -8.58 32.24
CA ASN A 19 -3.49 -7.44 32.22
C ASN A 19 -4.37 -7.52 30.96
N GLU A 20 -5.70 -7.45 31.15
CA GLU A 20 -6.67 -7.53 30.04
C GLU A 20 -6.57 -6.39 29.04
N GLU A 21 -6.29 -5.16 29.49
CA GLU A 21 -6.15 -3.98 28.63
C GLU A 21 -4.92 -4.11 27.74
N GLU A 22 -3.77 -4.47 28.33
CA GLU A 22 -2.54 -4.70 27.57
C GLU A 22 -2.68 -5.89 26.60
N ALA A 23 -3.30 -7.00 27.05
CA ALA A 23 -3.54 -8.15 26.19
C ALA A 23 -4.45 -7.81 24.99
N LEU A 24 -5.45 -6.93 25.20
CA LEU A 24 -6.29 -6.42 24.14
C LEU A 24 -5.50 -5.56 23.16
N ASP A 25 -4.67 -4.65 23.65
CA ASP A 25 -3.82 -3.81 22.80
C ASP A 25 -2.86 -4.65 21.95
N GLN A 26 -2.24 -5.69 22.54
CA GLN A 26 -1.37 -6.60 21.80
C GLN A 26 -2.14 -7.43 20.75
N LEU A 27 -3.37 -7.86 21.06
CA LEU A 27 -4.24 -8.50 20.08
C LEU A 27 -4.56 -7.55 18.91
N LEU A 28 -4.91 -6.29 19.20
CA LEU A 28 -5.22 -5.29 18.18
C LEU A 28 -3.99 -4.98 17.33
N ARG A 29 -2.80 -4.84 17.93
CA ARG A 29 -1.52 -4.70 17.23
C ARG A 29 -1.30 -5.89 16.29
N TRP A 30 -1.42 -7.12 16.79
CA TRP A 30 -1.26 -8.33 15.99
C TRP A 30 -2.20 -8.34 14.78
N LYS A 31 -3.50 -8.05 14.99
CA LYS A 31 -4.48 -7.99 13.88
C LYS A 31 -4.15 -6.91 12.86
N CYS A 32 -3.72 -5.73 13.28
CA CYS A 32 -3.26 -4.66 12.40
C CYS A 32 -2.07 -5.08 11.53
N LEU A 33 -1.20 -5.96 12.02
CA LEU A 33 0.00 -6.44 11.32
C LEU A 33 -0.26 -7.66 10.40
N THR A 34 -1.24 -8.51 10.74
CA THR A 34 -1.47 -9.79 10.05
C THR A 34 -2.71 -9.81 9.15
N ASP A 35 -3.70 -8.95 9.41
CA ASP A 35 -4.99 -8.96 8.70
C ASP A 35 -5.23 -7.61 8.03
N LEU A 36 -4.83 -7.52 6.76
CA LEU A 36 -5.02 -6.29 5.97
C LEU A 36 -6.48 -5.88 5.86
N TYR A 37 -7.40 -6.85 5.78
CA TYR A 37 -8.82 -6.56 5.71
C TYR A 37 -9.31 -5.89 7.00
N TYR A 38 -8.92 -6.41 8.16
CA TYR A 38 -9.24 -5.82 9.45
C TYR A 38 -8.68 -4.39 9.59
N LEU A 39 -7.41 -4.19 9.23
CA LEU A 39 -6.80 -2.86 9.25
C LEU A 39 -7.60 -1.87 8.38
N GLY A 40 -7.93 -2.24 7.13
CA GLY A 40 -8.67 -1.36 6.23
C GLY A 40 -10.11 -1.12 6.66
N ALA A 41 -10.85 -2.19 6.96
CA ALA A 41 -12.29 -2.14 7.19
C ALA A 41 -12.64 -1.57 8.57
N ASP A 42 -11.99 -2.08 9.62
CA ASP A 42 -12.36 -1.83 11.01
C ASP A 42 -11.59 -0.65 11.61
N VAL A 43 -10.27 -0.58 11.36
CA VAL A 43 -9.39 0.44 11.95
C VAL A 43 -9.38 1.73 11.13
N LEU A 44 -9.18 1.64 9.82
CA LEU A 44 -9.10 2.80 8.91
C LEU A 44 -10.47 3.23 8.36
N GLY A 45 -11.54 2.54 8.76
CA GLY A 45 -12.92 2.98 8.55
C GLY A 45 -13.52 2.70 7.17
N LEU A 46 -12.85 1.94 6.28
CA LEU A 46 -13.41 1.58 4.97
C LEU A 46 -14.72 0.78 5.09
N GLY A 47 -14.90 0.02 6.18
CA GLY A 47 -16.13 -0.72 6.43
C GLY A 47 -17.35 0.17 6.71
N ARG A 48 -17.12 1.44 7.03
CA ARG A 48 -18.16 2.45 7.27
C ARG A 48 -18.41 3.32 6.04
N ALA A 49 -17.61 3.17 4.98
CA ALA A 49 -17.74 3.96 3.77
C ALA A 49 -19.01 3.59 3.00
N LYS A 50 -19.78 4.61 2.60
CA LYS A 50 -21.04 4.45 1.88
C LYS A 50 -21.08 5.33 0.63
N ARG A 51 -21.76 4.86 -0.41
CA ARG A 51 -22.10 5.65 -1.60
C ARG A 51 -23.60 5.60 -1.80
N MET A 52 -24.25 6.75 -1.74
CA MET A 52 -25.71 6.87 -1.86
C MET A 52 -26.48 5.98 -0.87
N GLY A 53 -25.94 5.78 0.34
CA GLY A 53 -26.54 4.96 1.39
C GLY A 53 -26.09 3.49 1.39
N ASP A 54 -25.59 2.99 0.26
CA ASP A 54 -25.11 1.62 0.15
C ASP A 54 -23.67 1.47 0.65
N PRO A 55 -23.33 0.38 1.36
CA PRO A 55 -21.95 0.07 1.70
C PRO A 55 -21.09 -0.01 0.44
N LEU A 56 -19.96 0.70 0.45
CA LEU A 56 -18.97 0.60 -0.63
C LEU A 56 -18.20 -0.73 -0.56
N LEU A 57 -18.10 -1.31 0.63
CA LEU A 57 -17.32 -2.50 0.90
C LEU A 57 -18.20 -3.75 0.78
N ASP A 58 -17.91 -4.59 -0.20
CA ASP A 58 -18.32 -6.00 -0.25
C ASP A 58 -17.34 -6.87 0.56
N PRO A 59 -17.76 -7.52 1.67
CA PRO A 59 -16.83 -8.27 2.52
C PRO A 59 -16.13 -9.44 1.83
N LYS A 60 -16.81 -10.13 0.91
CA LYS A 60 -16.24 -11.31 0.25
C LYS A 60 -15.20 -10.92 -0.80
N TYR A 61 -15.54 -9.94 -1.63
CA TYR A 61 -14.67 -9.43 -2.67
C TYR A 61 -13.46 -8.73 -2.08
N HIS A 62 -13.66 -7.83 -1.11
CA HIS A 62 -12.57 -7.06 -0.55
C HIS A 62 -11.70 -7.88 0.42
N SER A 63 -12.24 -8.91 1.09
CA SER A 63 -11.41 -9.87 1.82
C SER A 63 -10.49 -10.66 0.87
N TRP A 64 -10.97 -11.03 -0.32
CA TRP A 64 -10.12 -11.64 -1.35
C TRP A 64 -9.04 -10.67 -1.82
N LEU A 65 -9.39 -9.42 -2.14
CA LEU A 65 -8.43 -8.42 -2.61
C LEU A 65 -7.36 -8.12 -1.54
N ALA A 66 -7.78 -7.97 -0.28
CA ALA A 66 -6.85 -7.77 0.83
C ALA A 66 -5.88 -8.95 1.00
N THR A 67 -6.41 -10.18 0.90
CA THR A 67 -5.57 -11.40 0.95
C THR A 67 -4.59 -11.45 -0.21
N LEU A 68 -5.03 -11.07 -1.41
CA LEU A 68 -4.20 -11.04 -2.61
C LEU A 68 -3.07 -10.02 -2.50
N LEU A 69 -3.39 -8.79 -2.08
CA LEU A 69 -2.41 -7.71 -1.89
C LEU A 69 -1.36 -8.03 -0.82
N ARG A 70 -1.70 -8.88 0.16
CA ARG A 70 -0.77 -9.30 1.22
C ARG A 70 0.19 -10.40 0.87
N LYS A 71 0.05 -11.06 -0.27
CA LYS A 71 1.05 -12.00 -0.71
C LYS A 71 2.37 -11.25 -0.96
N ASP A 72 3.46 -11.76 -0.42
CA ASP A 72 4.79 -11.19 -0.62
C ASP A 72 5.38 -11.69 -1.94
N GLU A 73 4.71 -11.35 -3.04
CA GLU A 73 5.04 -11.75 -4.41
C GLU A 73 4.93 -10.57 -5.37
N ASP A 74 5.64 -10.69 -6.50
CA ASP A 74 5.51 -9.78 -7.63
C ASP A 74 4.22 -10.08 -8.39
N ALA A 75 3.33 -9.08 -8.46
CA ALA A 75 2.00 -9.27 -9.03
C ALA A 75 1.47 -8.09 -9.86
N LEU A 76 0.88 -8.42 -11.01
CA LEU A 76 -0.03 -7.55 -11.75
C LEU A 76 -1.48 -7.92 -11.40
N ILE A 77 -2.27 -6.95 -10.96
CA ILE A 77 -3.66 -7.11 -10.52
C ILE A 77 -4.56 -6.20 -11.36
N LYS A 78 -5.29 -6.79 -12.31
CA LYS A 78 -6.21 -6.09 -13.22
C LYS A 78 -7.64 -6.15 -12.69
N LEU A 79 -8.22 -4.99 -12.36
CA LEU A 79 -9.58 -4.88 -11.83
C LEU A 79 -10.36 -3.78 -12.55
N SER A 80 -11.68 -3.95 -12.62
CA SER A 80 -12.57 -2.90 -13.15
C SER A 80 -12.52 -1.62 -12.32
N ARG A 81 -12.95 -0.49 -12.90
CA ARG A 81 -13.14 0.75 -12.14
C ARG A 81 -14.19 0.56 -11.03
N GLY A 82 -14.05 1.33 -9.94
CA GLY A 82 -15.02 1.36 -8.84
C GLY A 82 -14.88 0.24 -7.80
N GLN A 83 -13.82 -0.58 -7.85
CA GLN A 83 -13.61 -1.72 -6.96
C GLN A 83 -12.73 -1.42 -5.72
N LEU A 84 -12.62 -0.14 -5.34
CA LEU A 84 -11.78 0.33 -4.21
C LEU A 84 -10.30 -0.10 -4.28
N LYS A 85 -9.80 -0.43 -5.47
CA LYS A 85 -8.47 -1.00 -5.69
C LYS A 85 -7.34 -0.10 -5.16
N THR A 86 -7.41 1.20 -5.45
CA THR A 86 -6.51 2.22 -4.90
C THR A 86 -6.57 2.25 -3.38
N SER A 87 -7.76 2.34 -2.79
CA SER A 87 -7.93 2.42 -1.33
C SER A 87 -7.26 1.23 -0.63
N TRP A 88 -7.45 0.01 -1.12
CA TRP A 88 -6.81 -1.18 -0.55
C TRP A 88 -5.28 -1.19 -0.74
N LEU A 89 -4.77 -0.64 -1.84
CA LEU A 89 -3.32 -0.45 -2.02
C LEU A 89 -2.76 0.57 -1.00
N LEU A 90 -3.50 1.63 -0.67
CA LEU A 90 -3.09 2.59 0.36
C LEU A 90 -3.07 1.93 1.76
N VAL A 91 -4.07 1.10 2.07
CA VAL A 91 -4.08 0.29 3.31
C VAL A 91 -2.87 -0.65 3.38
N LEU A 92 -2.48 -1.25 2.24
CA LEU A 92 -1.27 -2.08 2.16
C LEU A 92 -0.02 -1.27 2.54
N ILE A 93 0.13 -0.06 2.02
CA ILE A 93 1.27 0.83 2.34
C ILE A 93 1.31 1.16 3.82
N VAL A 94 0.15 1.43 4.43
CA VAL A 94 0.05 1.66 5.88
C VAL A 94 0.52 0.42 6.63
N GLN A 95 0.02 -0.77 6.29
CA GLN A 95 0.41 -2.02 6.96
C GLN A 95 1.90 -2.33 6.79
N ASP A 96 2.46 -2.08 5.61
CA ASP A 96 3.88 -2.31 5.35
C ASP A 96 4.78 -1.48 6.28
N ILE A 97 4.43 -0.21 6.52
CA ILE A 97 5.17 0.66 7.45
C ILE A 97 4.98 0.20 8.90
N LEU A 98 3.77 -0.23 9.28
CA LEU A 98 3.51 -0.77 10.63
C LEU A 98 4.34 -2.03 10.90
N ARG A 99 4.56 -2.87 9.86
CA ARG A 99 5.34 -4.10 9.97
C ARG A 99 6.84 -3.85 9.97
N ASP A 100 7.31 -2.90 9.17
CA ASP A 100 8.71 -2.51 9.12
C ASP A 100 8.86 -0.99 8.91
N PRO A 101 9.21 -0.24 9.96
CA PRO A 101 9.45 1.20 9.88
C PRO A 101 10.65 1.57 8.98
N ASN A 102 11.49 0.61 8.57
CA ASN A 102 12.65 0.86 7.70
C ASN A 102 12.35 0.68 6.20
N GLU A 103 11.11 0.35 5.84
CA GLU A 103 10.66 0.28 4.45
C GLU A 103 10.87 1.59 3.69
N ARG A 104 11.06 1.45 2.38
CA ARG A 104 11.17 2.52 1.38
C ARG A 104 10.22 2.21 0.24
N ILE A 105 9.01 2.71 0.36
CA ILE A 105 7.90 2.41 -0.53
C ILE A 105 7.82 3.53 -1.57
N HIS A 106 7.89 3.17 -2.85
CA HIS A 106 7.55 4.10 -3.92
C HIS A 106 6.17 3.80 -4.47
N LEU A 107 5.28 4.79 -4.43
CA LEU A 107 3.96 4.72 -5.05
C LEU A 107 3.96 5.54 -6.34
N TYR A 108 3.52 4.92 -7.42
CA TYR A 108 3.49 5.49 -8.75
C TYR A 108 2.07 5.58 -9.27
N SER A 109 1.73 6.68 -9.94
CA SER A 109 0.44 6.82 -10.63
C SER A 109 0.57 7.69 -11.89
N ILE A 110 -0.52 7.84 -12.63
CA ILE A 110 -0.58 8.58 -13.90
C ILE A 110 -0.01 10.01 -13.83
N THR A 111 -0.32 10.80 -12.81
CA THR A 111 0.18 12.18 -12.65
C THR A 111 0.68 12.46 -11.24
N GLN A 112 1.53 13.49 -11.11
CA GLN A 112 2.12 13.86 -9.82
C GLN A 112 1.05 14.32 -8.84
N ASP A 113 0.16 15.22 -9.24
CA ASP A 113 -0.89 15.74 -8.37
C ASP A 113 -1.84 14.63 -7.88
N PHE A 114 -2.13 13.64 -8.74
CA PHE A 114 -3.02 12.54 -8.39
C PHE A 114 -2.41 11.64 -7.31
N VAL A 115 -1.13 11.25 -7.48
CA VAL A 115 -0.45 10.41 -6.49
C VAL A 115 -0.11 11.15 -5.19
N GLU A 116 0.08 12.47 -5.23
CA GLU A 116 0.21 13.30 -4.03
C GLU A 116 -1.11 13.34 -3.25
N GLY A 117 -2.25 13.33 -3.94
CA GLY A 117 -3.56 13.11 -3.33
C GLY A 117 -3.65 11.77 -2.61
N HIS A 118 -3.11 10.69 -3.18
CA HIS A 118 -3.02 9.39 -2.51
C HIS A 118 -2.12 9.43 -1.27
N LEU A 119 -0.98 10.12 -1.34
CA LEU A 119 -0.12 10.28 -0.18
C LEU A 119 -0.81 11.05 0.95
N LEU A 120 -1.64 12.04 0.63
CA LEU A 120 -2.44 12.73 1.63
C LEU A 120 -3.41 11.78 2.34
N LEU A 121 -4.07 10.87 1.62
CA LEU A 121 -4.93 9.85 2.22
C LEU A 121 -4.14 8.88 3.12
N ILE A 122 -2.92 8.48 2.71
CA ILE A 122 -2.02 7.67 3.54
C ILE A 122 -1.69 8.40 4.86
N LYS A 123 -1.37 9.70 4.79
CA LYS A 123 -1.12 10.51 6.00
C LYS A 123 -2.34 10.54 6.91
N GLN A 124 -3.53 10.76 6.36
CA GLN A 124 -4.77 10.72 7.12
C GLN A 124 -5.02 9.36 7.79
N HIS A 125 -4.63 8.26 7.15
CA HIS A 125 -4.69 6.93 7.79
C HIS A 125 -3.77 6.85 9.01
N PHE A 126 -2.54 7.36 8.93
CA PHE A 126 -1.61 7.40 10.07
C PHE A 126 -2.04 8.35 11.19
N GLU A 127 -2.91 9.32 10.91
CA GLU A 127 -3.54 10.18 11.93
C GLU A 127 -4.67 9.49 12.70
N THR A 128 -5.00 8.23 12.38
CA THR A 128 -5.99 7.46 13.15
C THR A 128 -5.53 7.34 14.61
N PRO A 129 -6.29 7.85 15.60
CA PRO A 129 -5.84 7.87 17.00
C PRO A 129 -5.49 6.48 17.54
N LEU A 130 -6.21 5.45 17.10
CA LEU A 130 -5.94 4.07 17.47
C LEU A 130 -4.55 3.60 16.98
N LEU A 131 -4.06 4.06 15.82
CA LEU A 131 -2.71 3.70 15.37
C LEU A 131 -1.62 4.39 16.20
N ASN A 132 -1.84 5.64 16.63
CA ASN A 132 -0.89 6.32 17.52
C ASN A 132 -0.83 5.65 18.90
N HIS A 133 -1.98 5.21 19.42
CA HIS A 133 -2.07 4.45 20.66
C HIS A 133 -1.39 3.08 20.55
N LEU A 134 -1.70 2.34 19.48
CA LEU A 134 -1.21 0.98 19.30
C LEU A 134 0.23 0.91 18.82
N PHE A 135 0.78 1.91 18.14
CA PHE A 135 2.14 1.89 17.57
C PHE A 135 2.89 3.22 17.82
N PRO A 136 3.00 3.71 19.07
CA PRO A 136 3.59 5.01 19.36
C PRO A 136 5.05 5.14 18.89
N GLU A 137 5.78 4.03 18.81
CA GLU A 137 7.16 3.98 18.34
C GLU A 137 7.32 4.19 16.83
N THR A 138 6.31 3.79 16.04
CA THR A 138 6.32 3.83 14.57
C THR A 138 5.47 4.96 14.02
N VAL A 139 4.32 5.22 14.66
CA VAL A 139 3.32 6.21 14.27
C VAL A 139 3.12 7.21 15.41
N PRO A 140 4.11 8.07 15.68
CA PRO A 140 3.94 9.12 16.67
C PRO A 140 2.89 10.16 16.20
N PRO A 141 2.44 11.06 17.08
CA PRO A 141 1.59 12.17 16.69
C PRO A 141 2.20 12.97 15.52
N ARG A 142 1.35 13.50 14.63
CA ARG A 142 1.79 14.21 13.41
C ARG A 142 2.90 15.27 13.60
N PRO A 143 2.90 16.09 14.66
CA PRO A 143 3.98 17.06 14.90
C PRO A 143 5.37 16.43 15.01
N ASP A 144 5.43 15.15 15.39
CA ASP A 144 6.66 14.41 15.63
C ASP A 144 7.09 13.56 14.41
N TRP A 145 6.38 13.67 13.27
CA TRP A 145 6.78 12.97 12.04
C TRP A 145 8.08 13.57 11.49
N GLU A 146 9.07 12.71 11.24
CA GLU A 146 10.40 13.10 10.74
C GLU A 146 10.34 13.86 9.40
N LYS A 147 9.36 13.55 8.55
CA LYS A 147 9.16 14.22 7.26
C LYS A 147 7.72 14.16 6.80
N ASP A 148 7.10 15.33 6.64
CA ASP A 148 5.76 15.48 6.06
C ASP A 148 5.78 16.57 4.98
N ILE A 149 5.94 16.18 3.71
CA ILE A 149 5.88 17.12 2.56
C ILE A 149 5.02 16.55 1.43
N LYS A 150 4.72 17.35 0.39
CA LYS A 150 3.74 17.01 -0.66
C LYS A 150 3.91 15.61 -1.26
N ASN A 151 5.15 15.19 -1.53
CA ASN A 151 5.45 13.93 -2.20
C ASN A 151 6.30 12.93 -1.38
N LYS A 152 6.55 13.20 -0.09
CA LYS A 152 7.36 12.32 0.77
C LYS A 152 6.81 12.27 2.19
N LEU A 153 6.89 11.10 2.79
CA LEU A 153 6.47 10.84 4.18
C LEU A 153 7.55 10.01 4.91
N THR A 154 7.84 10.38 6.15
CA THR A 154 8.59 9.57 7.13
C THR A 154 8.02 9.90 8.51
N LEU A 155 7.50 8.88 9.21
CA LEU A 155 6.88 8.99 10.52
C LEU A 155 7.97 8.94 11.60
N SER A 156 8.44 7.74 11.93
CA SER A 156 9.54 7.45 12.84
C SER A 156 10.25 6.20 12.33
N ARG A 157 11.59 6.17 12.38
CA ARG A 157 12.38 4.98 12.02
C ARG A 157 13.11 4.39 13.21
N HIS A 158 13.15 3.05 13.24
CA HIS A 158 14.00 2.32 14.17
C HIS A 158 15.46 2.42 13.72
N LYS A 159 16.26 3.19 14.45
CA LYS A 159 17.69 3.39 14.14
C LYS A 159 18.47 2.15 14.55
N ILE A 160 18.97 1.41 13.56
CA ILE A 160 19.83 0.25 13.76
C ILE A 160 21.28 0.67 13.50
N GLN A 161 22.16 0.45 14.47
CA GLN A 161 23.57 0.82 14.34
C GLN A 161 24.20 0.11 13.12
N GLY A 162 24.86 0.87 12.24
CA GLY A 162 25.50 0.35 11.03
C GLY A 162 24.58 0.26 9.80
N GLN A 163 23.27 0.51 9.94
CA GLN A 163 22.36 0.62 8.79
C GLN A 163 22.17 2.07 8.39
N ILE A 164 22.43 2.38 7.12
CA ILE A 164 22.15 3.69 6.52
C ILE A 164 20.94 3.54 5.60
N VAL A 165 19.79 4.02 6.05
CA VAL A 165 18.57 4.05 5.25
C VAL A 165 18.49 5.38 4.50
N MET A 166 18.64 5.32 3.17
CA MET A 166 18.57 6.49 2.29
C MET A 166 17.16 6.64 1.71
N GLY A 167 16.56 7.82 1.82
CA GLY A 167 15.21 8.10 1.30
C GLY A 167 14.11 8.04 2.36
N SER A 168 12.90 8.40 1.95
CA SER A 168 11.73 8.50 2.86
C SER A 168 10.97 7.17 2.94
N GLN A 169 10.14 6.96 3.96
CA GLN A 169 9.33 5.73 4.09
C GLN A 169 8.35 5.58 2.93
N VAL A 170 7.71 6.68 2.52
CA VAL A 170 6.90 6.73 1.29
C VAL A 170 7.39 7.89 0.43
N GLU A 171 7.64 7.61 -0.85
CA GLU A 171 7.85 8.63 -1.87
C GLU A 171 6.88 8.38 -3.03
N VAL A 172 6.30 9.45 -3.58
CA VAL A 172 5.29 9.33 -4.63
C VAL A 172 5.67 10.05 -5.91
N TYR A 173 5.36 9.40 -7.05
CA TYR A 173 5.81 9.83 -8.36
C TYR A 173 4.74 9.65 -9.44
N GLY A 174 4.41 10.73 -10.14
CA GLY A 174 3.64 10.68 -11.39
C GLY A 174 4.47 10.15 -12.57
N VAL A 175 3.83 9.53 -13.55
CA VAL A 175 4.44 9.18 -14.84
C VAL A 175 5.08 10.44 -15.47
N GLY A 176 6.31 10.29 -15.96
CA GLY A 176 7.10 11.38 -16.55
C GLY A 176 8.06 12.09 -15.58
N ASN A 177 7.91 11.89 -14.26
CA ASN A 177 8.89 12.42 -13.31
C ASN A 177 10.19 11.63 -13.33
N THR A 178 11.31 12.32 -13.07
CA THR A 178 12.62 11.68 -12.95
C THR A 178 12.74 10.94 -11.62
N ILE A 179 13.08 9.65 -11.70
CA ILE A 179 13.17 8.73 -10.54
C ILE A 179 14.55 8.07 -10.40
N THR A 180 15.50 8.44 -11.26
CA THR A 180 16.87 7.92 -11.25
C THR A 180 17.59 8.21 -9.94
N GLY A 181 18.38 7.24 -9.45
CA GLY A 181 19.17 7.36 -8.21
C GLY A 181 18.37 7.17 -6.91
N ARG A 182 17.07 6.86 -7.02
CA ARG A 182 16.24 6.47 -5.87
C ARG A 182 16.32 4.97 -5.62
N ARG A 183 15.92 4.55 -4.42
CA ARG A 183 15.97 3.16 -3.95
C ARG A 183 14.69 2.84 -3.21
N ALA A 184 14.00 1.80 -3.66
CA ALA A 184 12.79 1.29 -3.03
C ALA A 184 12.98 -0.16 -2.61
N THR A 185 12.49 -0.51 -1.43
CA THR A 185 12.27 -1.90 -1.03
C THR A 185 10.95 -2.43 -1.59
N LYS A 186 9.98 -1.54 -1.85
CA LYS A 186 8.67 -1.87 -2.42
C LYS A 186 8.27 -0.86 -3.50
N GLN A 187 7.81 -1.36 -4.63
CA GLN A 187 7.26 -0.53 -5.71
C GLN A 187 5.79 -0.85 -5.94
N TYR A 188 4.94 0.15 -5.80
CA TYR A 188 3.51 0.03 -6.03
C TYR A 188 3.07 0.96 -7.16
N PHE A 189 2.42 0.39 -8.17
CA PHE A 189 1.91 1.10 -9.33
C PHE A 189 0.39 1.10 -9.30
N ASP A 190 -0.23 2.27 -9.17
CA ASP A 190 -1.69 2.43 -9.13
C ASP A 190 -2.16 3.20 -10.38
N ASP A 191 -2.91 2.52 -11.26
CA ASP A 191 -3.51 3.10 -12.47
C ASP A 191 -2.51 3.98 -13.26
N LEU A 192 -1.42 3.39 -13.78
CA LEU A 192 -0.44 4.13 -14.60
C LEU A 192 -0.97 4.60 -15.95
N ILE A 193 -2.10 4.04 -16.37
CA ILE A 193 -2.73 4.37 -17.64
C ILE A 193 -4.21 4.69 -17.44
N ASP A 194 -4.72 5.49 -18.35
CA ASP A 194 -6.13 5.82 -18.48
C ASP A 194 -6.55 5.86 -19.96
N LYS A 195 -7.78 6.31 -20.22
CA LYS A 195 -8.32 6.46 -21.57
C LYS A 195 -7.51 7.42 -22.44
N ASP A 196 -6.93 8.47 -21.86
CA ASP A 196 -6.17 9.48 -22.60
C ASP A 196 -4.76 9.02 -22.94
N THR A 197 -4.18 8.19 -22.08
CA THR A 197 -2.86 7.58 -22.24
C THR A 197 -2.88 6.55 -23.37
N VAL A 198 -3.96 5.79 -23.52
CA VAL A 198 -4.11 4.78 -24.58
C VAL A 198 -4.62 5.33 -25.91
N ARG A 199 -4.88 6.65 -26.00
CA ARG A 199 -5.49 7.27 -27.19
C ARG A 199 -4.58 7.27 -28.42
N THR A 200 -3.26 7.30 -28.23
CA THR A 200 -2.29 7.31 -29.33
C THR A 200 -1.10 6.39 -29.05
N PRO A 201 -0.51 5.76 -30.08
CA PRO A 201 0.67 4.91 -29.92
C PRO A 201 1.84 5.61 -29.23
N GLY A 202 2.11 6.87 -29.57
CA GLY A 202 3.21 7.63 -28.96
C GLY A 202 3.05 7.87 -27.45
N ARG A 203 1.81 8.03 -26.95
CA ARG A 203 1.54 8.17 -25.51
C ARG A 203 1.74 6.85 -24.78
N MET A 204 1.22 5.76 -25.35
CA MET A 204 1.45 4.42 -24.80
C MET A 204 2.94 4.09 -24.71
N GLU A 205 3.70 4.40 -25.75
CA GLU A 205 5.16 4.18 -25.77
C GLU A 205 5.89 5.06 -24.75
N SER A 206 5.49 6.31 -24.58
CA SER A 206 6.07 7.21 -23.55
C SER A 206 5.87 6.65 -22.14
N THR A 207 4.66 6.15 -21.84
CA THR A 207 4.37 5.52 -20.55
C THR A 207 5.14 4.20 -20.38
N ARG A 208 5.26 3.39 -21.44
CA ARG A 208 6.07 2.16 -21.43
C ARG A 208 7.53 2.46 -21.11
N GLN A 209 8.13 3.44 -21.78
CA GLN A 209 9.53 3.83 -21.55
C GLN A 209 9.76 4.31 -20.12
N TRP A 210 8.84 5.13 -19.61
CA TRP A 210 8.92 5.59 -18.22
C TRP A 210 8.78 4.43 -17.23
N PHE A 211 7.84 3.50 -17.45
CA PHE A 211 7.68 2.30 -16.63
C PHE A 211 8.96 1.45 -16.64
N SER A 212 9.54 1.18 -17.81
CA SER A 212 10.82 0.46 -17.91
C SER A 212 11.94 1.18 -17.16
N GLY A 213 12.00 2.51 -17.23
CA GLY A 213 12.94 3.33 -16.47
C GLY A 213 12.73 3.30 -14.95
N ALA A 214 11.53 2.95 -14.48
CA ALA A 214 11.22 2.78 -13.06
C ALA A 214 11.68 1.43 -12.51
N MET A 215 11.86 0.41 -13.35
CA MET A 215 12.18 -0.94 -12.90
C MET A 215 13.49 -1.05 -12.10
N PRO A 216 14.60 -0.37 -12.47
CA PRO A 216 15.88 -0.49 -11.75
C PRO A 216 15.89 0.19 -10.36
N VAL A 217 14.83 0.91 -9.98
CA VAL A 217 14.73 1.59 -8.68
C VAL A 217 14.44 0.61 -7.53
N LEU A 218 13.90 -0.57 -7.84
CA LEU A 218 13.66 -1.62 -6.85
C LEU A 218 14.99 -2.27 -6.45
N GLU A 219 15.24 -2.35 -5.15
CA GLU A 219 16.43 -3.02 -4.62
C GLU A 219 16.30 -4.56 -4.73
N PRO A 220 17.43 -5.29 -4.76
CA PRO A 220 17.41 -6.75 -4.76
C PRO A 220 16.59 -7.32 -3.59
N GLY A 221 15.67 -8.24 -3.89
CA GLY A 221 14.76 -8.82 -2.90
C GLY A 221 13.55 -7.94 -2.56
N GLY A 222 13.44 -6.76 -3.16
CA GLY A 222 12.25 -5.93 -3.07
C GLY A 222 11.06 -6.52 -3.82
N ILE A 223 9.87 -6.03 -3.48
CA ILE A 223 8.60 -6.53 -4.04
C ILE A 223 7.95 -5.46 -4.93
N ARG A 224 7.38 -5.89 -6.05
CA ARG A 224 6.62 -5.03 -6.96
C ARG A 224 5.17 -5.47 -7.07
N LYS A 225 4.24 -4.53 -6.91
CA LYS A 225 2.83 -4.76 -7.26
C LYS A 225 2.31 -3.67 -8.18
N MET A 226 1.58 -4.08 -9.21
CA MET A 226 0.86 -3.17 -10.08
C MET A 226 -0.62 -3.48 -10.02
N ILE A 227 -1.43 -2.46 -9.80
CA ILE A 227 -2.88 -2.55 -9.76
C ILE A 227 -3.48 -1.55 -10.74
N GLY A 228 -4.48 -1.98 -11.51
CA GLY A 228 -4.99 -1.09 -12.53
C GLY A 228 -6.18 -1.58 -13.33
N THR A 229 -6.75 -0.68 -14.11
CA THR A 229 -7.87 -0.99 -15.02
C THR A 229 -7.40 -1.01 -16.48
N PRO A 230 -7.56 -2.14 -17.22
CA PRO A 230 -7.27 -2.19 -18.65
C PRO A 230 -8.18 -1.27 -19.46
N TYR A 231 -7.64 -0.63 -20.50
CA TYR A 231 -8.39 0.30 -21.37
C TYR A 231 -8.26 -0.02 -22.87
N HIS A 232 -7.20 -0.70 -23.28
CA HIS A 232 -6.96 -1.00 -24.70
C HIS A 232 -6.25 -2.34 -24.86
N TYR A 233 -6.53 -3.08 -25.94
CA TYR A 233 -5.96 -4.42 -26.17
C TYR A 233 -4.44 -4.43 -26.37
N GLN A 234 -3.82 -3.27 -26.58
CA GLN A 234 -2.37 -3.07 -26.69
C GLN A 234 -1.85 -2.08 -25.62
N ASP A 235 -2.58 -1.94 -24.52
CA ASP A 235 -2.14 -1.04 -23.46
C ASP A 235 -0.88 -1.54 -22.72
N LEU A 236 -0.47 -0.79 -21.69
CA LEU A 236 0.70 -1.13 -20.89
C LEU A 236 0.58 -2.52 -20.24
N TYR A 237 -0.61 -2.93 -19.81
CA TYR A 237 -0.79 -4.22 -19.16
C TYR A 237 -0.59 -5.37 -20.15
N TYR A 238 -1.09 -5.24 -21.38
CA TYR A 238 -0.82 -6.22 -22.44
C TYR A 238 0.67 -6.42 -22.67
N THR A 239 1.42 -5.33 -22.70
CA THR A 239 2.88 -5.35 -22.84
C THR A 239 3.54 -6.06 -21.67
N ILE A 240 3.15 -5.72 -20.45
CA ILE A 240 3.70 -6.28 -19.22
C ILE A 240 3.49 -7.81 -19.16
N GLU A 241 2.31 -8.26 -19.56
CA GLU A 241 1.98 -9.69 -19.63
C GLU A 241 2.76 -10.40 -20.72
N LYS A 242 2.86 -9.79 -21.92
CA LYS A 242 3.61 -10.36 -23.04
C LYS A 242 5.10 -10.52 -22.73
N ASP A 243 5.68 -9.55 -22.04
CA ASP A 243 7.10 -9.51 -21.70
C ASP A 243 7.39 -10.23 -20.35
N GLU A 244 6.37 -10.85 -19.74
CA GLU A 244 6.47 -11.61 -18.48
C GLU A 244 7.17 -10.84 -17.35
N ILE A 245 6.87 -9.53 -17.24
CA ILE A 245 7.54 -8.64 -16.26
C ILE A 245 7.14 -8.95 -14.80
N PHE A 246 5.95 -9.54 -14.60
CA PHE A 246 5.50 -10.00 -13.29
C PHE A 246 5.30 -11.52 -13.30
N ASP A 247 5.73 -12.16 -12.22
CA ASP A 247 5.57 -13.60 -12.04
C ASP A 247 4.11 -14.03 -11.92
N ASN A 248 3.27 -13.15 -11.35
CA ASN A 248 1.86 -13.45 -11.11
C ASN A 248 0.95 -12.41 -11.76
N VAL A 249 -0.10 -12.89 -12.43
CA VAL A 249 -1.11 -12.05 -13.06
C VAL A 249 -2.49 -12.48 -12.56
N TYR A 250 -3.21 -11.52 -11.99
CA TYR A 250 -4.56 -11.70 -11.49
C TYR A 250 -5.53 -10.78 -12.23
N SER A 251 -6.69 -11.29 -12.59
CA SER A 251 -7.75 -10.51 -13.23
C SER A 251 -9.11 -10.90 -12.67
N ARG A 252 -9.98 -9.91 -12.46
CA ARG A 252 -11.35 -10.16 -12.01
C ARG A 252 -12.33 -9.11 -12.51
#